data_AF-A0A4U7F0H0-F1
#
_entry.id   AF-A0A4U7F0H0-F1
#
_cell.length_a   1.000
_cell.length_b   1.000
_cell.length_c   1.000
_cell.angle_alpha   90.00
_cell.angle_beta   90.00
_cell.angle_gamma   90.00
#
_symmetry.space_group_name_H-M   'P 1'
#
loop_
_entity.id
_entity.type
_entity.pdbx_description
1 polymer ?
#
loop_
_entity_poly.entity_id
_entity_poly.type
_entity_poly.pdbx_seq_one_letter_code
_entity_poly.pdbx_strand_id
1 'polypeptide(L)'
;PHAERALSPADAETARENALVALDCSWESAGEKQFTLPGEHRALPYLVAGNPVNFGRPMRLTTVEAFAGALAILGEPDHAERVMAKFTWGETFLDLNEEPLRRYADCEDSSEIVAVQQEYLDRE
;
A
#
# COMPACT_ATOMS: atom_id res chain seq x y z
N PRO A 1 1.07 -7.17 -5.64
CA PRO A 1 2.50 -7.00 -5.29
C PRO A 1 3.49 -7.23 -6.44
N HIS A 2 3.12 -7.91 -7.54
CA HIS A 2 4.04 -8.24 -8.65
C HIS A 2 4.04 -7.24 -9.82
N ALA A 3 3.37 -6.10 -9.68
CA ALA A 3 3.35 -5.10 -10.75
C ALA A 3 4.70 -4.39 -10.86
N GLU A 4 5.11 -4.05 -12.08
CA GLU A 4 6.38 -3.35 -12.36
C GLU A 4 6.36 -1.88 -11.92
N ARG A 5 5.17 -1.28 -11.80
CA ARG A 5 4.99 0.11 -11.37
C ARG A 5 4.49 0.18 -9.94
N ALA A 6 5.11 1.07 -9.16
CA ALA A 6 4.64 1.40 -7.82
C ALA A 6 3.43 2.32 -7.90
N LEU A 7 2.49 2.16 -6.96
CA LEU A 7 1.39 3.09 -6.76
C LEU A 7 1.95 4.46 -6.36
N SER A 8 1.44 5.52 -6.96
CA SER A 8 1.89 6.90 -6.72
C SER A 8 0.72 7.89 -6.74
N PRO A 9 0.92 9.14 -6.28
CA PRO A 9 -0.09 10.19 -6.38
C PRO A 9 -0.58 10.46 -7.81
N ALA A 10 0.24 10.20 -8.84
CA ALA A 10 -0.18 10.26 -10.24
C ALA A 10 -1.37 9.33 -10.59
N ASP A 11 -1.63 8.28 -9.79
CA ASP A 11 -2.74 7.35 -9.98
C ASP A 11 -4.06 7.86 -9.35
N ALA A 12 -4.04 8.97 -8.61
CA ALA A 12 -5.16 9.41 -7.78
C ALA A 12 -6.39 9.87 -8.57
N GLU A 13 -6.22 10.57 -9.69
CA GLU A 13 -7.34 10.98 -10.55
C GLU A 13 -8.04 9.74 -11.12
N THR A 14 -7.28 8.82 -11.71
CA THR A 14 -7.80 7.54 -12.24
C THR A 14 -8.53 6.74 -11.17
N ALA A 15 -7.98 6.66 -9.95
CA ALA A 15 -8.60 5.93 -8.85
C ALA A 15 -9.91 6.58 -8.38
N ARG A 16 -10.01 7.92 -8.37
CA ARG A 16 -11.23 8.66 -7.99
C ARG A 16 -12.33 8.55 -9.04
N GLU A 17 -11.98 8.59 -10.32
CA GLU A 17 -12.95 8.47 -11.42
C GLU A 17 -13.48 7.04 -11.59
N ASN A 18 -12.65 6.05 -11.24
CA ASN A 18 -12.97 4.63 -11.39
C ASN A 18 -13.12 3.96 -10.03
N ALA A 19 -12.12 3.18 -9.62
CA ALA A 19 -12.11 2.46 -8.35
C ALA A 19 -10.67 2.11 -7.95
N LEU A 20 -10.45 2.02 -6.64
CA LEU A 20 -9.31 1.34 -6.05
C LEU A 20 -9.73 -0.09 -5.67
N VAL A 21 -9.02 -1.10 -6.16
CA VAL A 21 -9.35 -2.52 -5.93
C VAL A 21 -8.19 -3.20 -5.21
N ALA A 22 -8.48 -3.80 -4.05
CA ALA A 22 -7.58 -4.72 -3.37
C ALA A 22 -8.15 -6.15 -3.45
N LEU A 23 -7.27 -7.12 -3.69
CA LEU A 23 -7.66 -8.52 -3.82
C LEU A 23 -7.33 -9.29 -2.56
N ASP A 24 -8.37 -9.85 -1.96
CA ASP A 24 -8.23 -10.75 -0.82
C ASP A 24 -8.06 -12.19 -1.32
N CYS A 25 -6.82 -12.66 -1.35
CA CYS A 25 -6.49 -14.02 -1.75
C CYS A 25 -5.45 -14.62 -0.81
N SER A 26 -5.53 -15.94 -0.59
CA SER A 26 -4.51 -16.63 0.21
C SER A 26 -3.22 -16.73 -0.58
N TRP A 27 -2.07 -16.63 0.12
CA TRP A 27 -0.74 -16.76 -0.48
C TRP A 27 -0.53 -18.09 -1.22
N GLU A 28 -1.20 -19.16 -0.79
CA GLU A 28 -1.19 -20.47 -1.47
C GLU A 28 -1.98 -20.48 -2.78
N SER A 29 -2.98 -19.60 -2.92
CA SER A 29 -3.78 -19.46 -4.14
C SER A 29 -3.23 -18.39 -5.09
N ALA A 30 -2.39 -17.47 -4.60
CA ALA A 30 -1.80 -16.36 -5.33
C ALA A 30 -0.69 -16.76 -6.33
N GLY A 31 -0.92 -17.80 -7.13
CA GLY A 31 -0.07 -18.13 -8.27
C GLY A 31 -0.22 -17.11 -9.40
N GLU A 32 0.81 -16.98 -10.25
CA GLU A 32 0.93 -16.00 -11.36
C GLU A 32 -0.31 -15.89 -12.28
N LYS A 33 -1.15 -16.94 -12.35
CA LYS A 33 -2.29 -17.02 -13.28
C LYS A 33 -3.59 -16.35 -12.79
N GLN A 34 -3.63 -15.78 -11.58
CA GLN A 34 -4.84 -15.17 -11.02
C GLN A 34 -4.88 -13.63 -11.07
N PHE A 35 -3.83 -12.98 -11.56
CA PHE A 35 -3.82 -11.53 -11.80
C PHE A 35 -4.47 -11.15 -13.15
N THR A 36 -5.57 -11.81 -13.52
CA THR A 36 -6.32 -11.57 -14.76
C THR A 36 -7.45 -10.55 -14.59
N LEU A 37 -7.41 -9.75 -13.52
CA LEU A 37 -8.36 -8.67 -13.35
C LEU A 37 -8.00 -7.51 -14.29
N PRO A 38 -8.97 -7.05 -15.10
CA PRO A 38 -8.77 -5.89 -15.94
C PRO A 38 -8.53 -4.65 -15.08
N GLY A 39 -7.65 -3.78 -15.56
CA GLY A 39 -7.31 -2.53 -14.87
C GLY A 39 -5.81 -2.28 -14.87
N GLU A 40 -5.42 -1.15 -14.29
CA GLU A 40 -4.02 -0.81 -14.12
C GLU A 40 -3.48 -1.41 -12.81
N HIS A 41 -2.42 -2.20 -12.93
CA HIS A 41 -1.84 -2.88 -11.77
C HIS A 41 -0.74 -2.01 -11.17
N ARG A 42 -0.74 -1.89 -9.85
CA ARG A 42 0.28 -1.17 -9.08
C ARG A 42 0.75 -2.00 -7.90
N ALA A 43 2.04 -1.94 -7.63
CA ALA A 43 2.64 -2.50 -6.42
C ALA A 43 2.68 -1.42 -5.33
N LEU A 44 2.45 -1.80 -4.08
CA LEU A 44 2.72 -0.88 -2.98
C LEU A 44 4.23 -0.78 -2.75
N PRO A 45 4.75 0.40 -2.39
CA PRO A 45 6.13 0.54 -1.93
C PRO A 45 6.34 -0.14 -0.57
N TYR A 46 7.58 -0.10 -0.08
CA TYR A 46 7.95 -0.61 1.24
C TYR A 46 7.03 -0.04 2.33
N LEU A 47 6.35 -0.95 3.03
CA LEU A 47 5.53 -0.70 4.20
C LEU A 47 5.67 -1.86 5.19
N VAL A 48 5.52 -1.56 6.48
CA VAL A 48 5.67 -2.50 7.59
C VAL A 48 4.30 -2.89 8.13
N ALA A 49 4.09 -4.18 8.35
CA ALA A 49 2.85 -4.70 8.92
C ALA A 49 2.65 -4.26 10.38
N GLY A 50 1.47 -3.71 10.69
CA GLY A 50 0.98 -3.46 12.05
C GLY A 50 0.08 -4.57 12.58
N ASN A 51 -0.39 -5.47 11.71
CA ASN A 51 -1.25 -6.59 12.11
C ASN A 51 -0.56 -7.56 13.09
N PRO A 52 -1.29 -8.21 14.02
CA PRO A 52 -0.70 -9.06 15.06
C PRO A 52 0.03 -10.30 14.55
N VAL A 53 -0.27 -10.77 13.33
CA VAL A 53 0.31 -11.99 12.77
C VAL A 53 1.70 -11.74 12.20
N ASN A 54 1.88 -10.60 11.52
CA ASN A 54 3.09 -10.25 10.81
C ASN A 54 3.76 -8.97 11.35
N PHE A 55 3.41 -8.54 12.57
CA PHE A 55 3.87 -7.30 13.16
C PHE A 55 5.38 -7.06 12.95
N GLY A 56 5.73 -5.88 12.44
CA GLY A 56 7.11 -5.48 12.18
C GLY A 56 7.74 -6.13 10.94
N ARG A 57 7.05 -7.02 10.22
CA ARG A 57 7.58 -7.64 9.01
C ARG A 57 7.28 -6.77 7.79
N PRO A 58 8.29 -6.43 6.97
CA PRO A 58 8.09 -5.63 5.78
C PRO A 58 7.29 -6.43 4.74
N MET A 59 6.44 -5.73 3.97
CA MET A 59 5.70 -6.27 2.83
C MET A 59 4.74 -7.43 3.16
N ARG A 60 4.49 -7.72 4.44
CA ARG A 60 3.57 -8.76 4.92
C ARG A 60 2.25 -8.17 5.41
N LEU A 61 1.71 -7.27 4.60
CA LEU A 61 0.46 -6.58 4.84
C LEU A 61 -0.74 -7.53 4.69
N THR A 62 -1.76 -7.31 5.50
CA THR A 62 -3.12 -7.78 5.23
C THR A 62 -3.73 -6.99 4.06
N THR A 63 -4.79 -7.51 3.47
CA THR A 63 -5.54 -6.80 2.40
C THR A 63 -6.01 -5.42 2.86
N VAL A 64 -6.40 -5.27 4.12
CA VAL A 64 -6.87 -3.97 4.64
C VAL A 64 -5.73 -2.97 4.87
N GLU A 65 -4.55 -3.41 5.33
CA GLU A 65 -3.36 -2.56 5.42
C GLU A 65 -2.89 -2.11 4.04
N ALA A 66 -2.89 -3.03 3.07
CA ALA A 66 -2.55 -2.71 1.70
C ALA A 66 -3.52 -1.66 1.13
N PHE A 67 -4.82 -1.81 1.38
CA PHE A 67 -5.83 -0.86 0.95
C PHE A 67 -5.69 0.51 1.63
N ALA A 68 -5.44 0.53 2.94
CA ALA A 68 -5.22 1.77 3.69
C ALA A 68 -3.93 2.49 3.26
N GLY A 69 -2.84 1.76 3.06
CA GLY A 69 -1.58 2.32 2.53
C GLY A 69 -1.77 2.91 1.13
N ALA A 70 -2.56 2.23 0.27
CA ALA A 70 -2.91 2.76 -1.04
C ALA A 70 -3.72 4.07 -0.95
N LEU A 71 -4.74 4.13 -0.09
CA LEU A 71 -5.52 5.35 0.13
C LEU A 71 -4.65 6.52 0.61
N ALA A 72 -3.75 6.29 1.56
CA ALA A 72 -2.84 7.31 2.05
C ALA A 72 -1.91 7.84 0.94
N ILE A 73 -1.32 6.95 0.12
CA ILE A 73 -0.48 7.34 -1.02
C ILE A 73 -1.26 8.16 -2.06
N LEU A 74 -2.55 7.86 -2.26
CA LEU A 74 -3.40 8.59 -3.21
C LEU A 74 -3.96 9.92 -2.65
N GLY A 75 -3.48 10.35 -1.48
CA GLY A 75 -3.88 11.61 -0.84
C GLY A 75 -5.22 11.54 -0.11
N GLU A 76 -5.65 10.36 0.34
CA GLU A 76 -6.90 10.14 1.08
C GLU A 76 -6.65 9.61 2.51
N PRO A 77 -5.85 10.31 3.36
CA PRO A 77 -5.47 9.81 4.69
C PRO A 77 -6.67 9.59 5.61
N ASP A 78 -7.67 10.47 5.57
CA ASP A 78 -8.91 10.31 6.35
C ASP A 78 -9.66 9.03 5.99
N HIS A 79 -9.57 8.58 4.73
CA HIS A 79 -10.19 7.33 4.30
C HIS A 79 -9.41 6.13 4.84
N ALA A 80 -8.07 6.20 4.78
CA ALA A 80 -7.20 5.19 5.37
C ALA A 80 -7.48 5.03 6.87
N GLU A 81 -7.55 6.14 7.62
CA GLU A 81 -7.89 6.14 9.04
C GLU A 81 -9.24 5.50 9.33
N ARG A 82 -10.30 5.87 8.58
CA ARG A 82 -11.64 5.30 8.80
C ARG A 82 -11.71 3.80 8.53
N VAL A 83 -10.96 3.31 7.55
CA VAL A 83 -10.85 1.87 7.26
C VAL A 83 -10.11 1.16 8.40
N MET A 84 -8.98 1.70 8.82
CA MET A 84 -8.14 1.11 9.87
C MET A 84 -8.77 1.17 11.26
N ALA A 85 -9.62 2.17 11.54
CA ALA A 85 -10.34 2.32 12.81
C ALA A 85 -11.29 1.13 13.14
N LYS A 86 -11.57 0.25 12.19
CA LYS A 86 -12.32 -1.00 12.42
C LYS A 86 -11.48 -2.11 13.06
N PHE A 87 -10.18 -1.93 13.13
CA PHE A 87 -9.22 -2.92 13.61
C PHE A 87 -8.47 -2.38 14.83
N THR A 88 -8.35 -3.19 15.88
CA THR A 88 -7.71 -2.76 17.14
C THR A 88 -6.22 -2.42 16.99
N TRP A 89 -5.59 -2.89 15.91
CA TRP A 89 -4.19 -2.66 15.56
C TRP A 89 -4.03 -1.62 14.43
N GLY A 90 -5.14 -0.97 14.02
CA GLY A 90 -5.14 -0.07 12.88
C GLY A 90 -4.26 1.16 13.06
N GLU A 91 -4.33 1.77 14.25
CA GLU A 91 -3.46 2.89 14.65
C GLU A 91 -1.98 2.48 14.59
N THR A 92 -1.65 1.27 15.07
CA THR A 92 -0.28 0.75 15.00
C THR A 92 0.27 0.67 13.58
N PHE A 93 -0.55 0.27 12.60
CA PHE A 93 -0.12 0.27 11.19
C PHE A 93 0.16 1.69 10.68
N LEU A 94 -0.70 2.65 11.02
CA LEU A 94 -0.53 4.05 10.61
C LEU A 94 0.71 4.67 11.27
N ASP A 95 0.92 4.46 12.57
CA ASP A 95 2.07 4.97 13.32
C ASP A 95 3.39 4.41 12.78
N LEU A 96 3.45 3.09 12.54
CA LEU A 96 4.65 2.44 12.01
C LEU A 96 5.06 2.99 10.64
N ASN A 97 4.09 3.48 9.86
CA ASN A 97 4.29 3.91 8.49
C ASN A 97 4.03 5.40 8.29
N GLU A 98 3.93 6.20 9.35
CA GLU A 98 3.59 7.62 9.26
C GLU A 98 4.56 8.38 8.36
N GLU A 99 5.87 8.26 8.63
CA GLU A 99 6.90 8.90 7.82
C GLU A 99 6.95 8.35 6.37
N PRO A 100 7.01 7.03 6.12
CA PRO A 100 6.92 6.49 4.77
C PRO A 100 5.70 6.97 3.99
N LEU A 101 4.49 6.84 4.55
CA LEU A 101 3.24 7.22 3.88
C LEU A 101 3.19 8.70 3.56
N ARG A 102 3.65 9.57 4.48
CA ARG A 102 3.76 11.01 4.22
C ARG A 102 4.70 11.29 3.06
N ARG A 103 5.90 10.70 3.05
CA ARG A 103 6.87 10.91 1.97
C ARG A 103 6.37 10.39 0.63
N TYR A 104 5.67 9.24 0.61
CA TYR A 104 5.10 8.69 -0.61
C TYR A 104 3.96 9.55 -1.17
N ALA A 105 3.13 10.14 -0.29
CA ALA A 105 2.07 11.04 -0.72
C ALA A 105 2.60 12.37 -1.31
N ASP A 106 3.84 12.75 -0.98
CA ASP A 106 4.52 13.93 -1.52
C ASP A 106 5.23 13.68 -2.87
N CYS A 107 5.28 12.43 -3.36
CA CYS A 107 5.94 12.07 -4.63
C CYS A 107 5.10 12.46 -5.86
N GLU A 108 5.76 12.79 -6.97
CA GLU A 108 5.08 13.03 -8.25
C GLU A 108 4.62 11.72 -8.91
N ASP A 109 5.48 10.69 -8.94
CA ASP A 109 5.26 9.50 -9.74
C ASP A 109 5.88 8.21 -9.16
N SER A 110 5.69 7.10 -9.88
CA SER A 110 6.24 5.79 -9.51
C SER A 110 7.76 5.78 -9.39
N SER A 111 8.50 6.61 -10.12
CA SER A 111 9.97 6.67 -10.05
C SER A 111 10.42 7.28 -8.72
N GLU A 112 9.77 8.37 -8.30
CA GLU A 112 10.07 9.01 -7.01
C GLU A 112 9.68 8.11 -5.83
N ILE A 113 8.52 7.44 -5.91
CA ILE A 113 8.15 6.40 -4.92
C ILE A 113 9.26 5.36 -4.79
N VAL A 114 9.80 4.89 -5.93
CA VAL A 114 10.89 3.90 -5.93
C VAL A 114 12.18 4.49 -5.36
N ALA A 115 12.52 5.74 -5.64
CA ALA A 115 13.70 6.38 -5.05
C ALA A 115 13.58 6.47 -3.52
N VAL A 116 12.41 6.91 -3.02
CA VAL A 116 12.14 7.01 -1.57
C VAL A 116 12.16 5.62 -0.91
N GLN A 117 11.56 4.60 -1.54
CA GLN A 117 11.52 3.25 -0.95
C GLN A 117 12.93 2.66 -0.76
N GLN A 118 13.88 2.96 -1.67
CA GLN A 118 15.24 2.44 -1.57
C GLN A 118 15.96 2.94 -0.31
N GLU A 119 15.67 4.15 0.14
CA GLU A 119 16.25 4.68 1.37
C GLU A 119 15.86 3.88 2.63
N TYR A 120 14.73 3.16 2.59
CA TYR A 120 14.29 2.28 3.68
C TYR A 120 14.91 0.89 3.56
N LEU A 121 15.02 0.37 2.33
CA LEU A 121 15.62 -0.94 2.06
C LEU A 121 17.13 -0.96 2.34
N ASP A 122 17.84 0.15 2.07
CA ASP A 122 19.28 0.28 2.34
C ASP A 122 19.64 0.36 3.83
N ARG A 123 18.64 0.57 4.70
CA ARG A 123 18.81 0.67 6.16
C ARG A 123 18.61 -0.66 6.89
N GLU A 124 18.16 -1.72 6.19
CA GLU A 124 17.92 -3.06 6.75
C GLU A 124 19.11 -4.02 6.58
#